data_AF-A0A1T5H6Z1-F1
#
_entry.id   AF-A0A1T5H6Z1-F1
#
_cell.length_a   1.000
_cell.length_b   1.000
_cell.length_c   1.000
_cell.angle_alpha   90.00
_cell.angle_beta   90.00
_cell.angle_gamma   90.00
#
_symmetry.space_group_name_H-M   'P 1'
#
loop_
_entity.id
_entity.type
_entity.pdbx_description
1 polymer ?
#
loop_
_entity_poly.entity_id
_entity_poly.type
_entity_poly.pdbx_seq_one_letter_code
_entity_poly.pdbx_strand_id
1 'polypeptide(L)' 'MRLDDYRVMKRPDKKLESAWGLWSEKSQSWLDLLFPSEQSAREALDYLHRHSTGKDHQ' A
#
# COMPACT_ATOMS: atom_id res chain seq x y z
N MET A 1 -6.39 -0.35 12.13
CA MET A 1 -5.39 0.33 11.28
C MET A 1 -6.17 1.03 10.17
N ARG A 2 -6.17 2.36 10.08
CA ARG A 2 -6.88 3.07 9.00
C ARG A 2 -5.93 3.13 7.80
N LEU A 3 -6.34 2.53 6.69
CA LEU A 3 -5.51 2.48 5.49
C LEU A 3 -5.58 3.75 4.65
N ASP A 4 -6.47 4.69 4.99
CA ASP A 4 -6.64 5.99 4.32
C ASP A 4 -5.33 6.81 4.25
N ASP A 5 -4.36 6.48 5.10
CA ASP A 5 -3.06 7.15 5.16
C ASP A 5 -2.01 6.57 4.18
N TYR A 6 -2.28 5.40 3.59
CA TYR A 6 -1.35 4.77 2.67
C TYR A 6 -1.46 5.36 1.26
N ARG A 7 -0.30 5.60 0.64
CA ARG A 7 -0.18 6.08 -0.73
C ARG A 7 0.76 5.18 -1.53
N VAL A 8 0.46 5.03 -2.82
CA VAL A 8 1.33 4.31 -3.75
C VAL A 8 2.55 5.16 -4.07
N MET A 9 3.73 4.61 -3.85
CA MET A 9 5.01 5.28 -4.12
C MET A 9 6.04 4.28 -4.64
N LYS A 10 6.97 4.75 -5.48
CA LYS A 10 8.15 3.94 -5.87
C LYS A 10 9.10 3.79 -4.68
N ARG A 11 9.64 2.59 -4.51
CA ARG A 11 10.64 2.35 -3.48
C ARG A 11 11.93 3.12 -3.82
N PRO A 12 12.56 3.79 -2.85
CA PRO A 12 13.83 4.49 -3.06
C PRO A 12 15.04 3.54 -3.11
N ASP A 13 14.81 2.23 -2.94
CA ASP A 13 15.88 1.24 -2.82
C ASP A 13 16.45 0.86 -4.19
N LYS A 14 17.77 1.00 -4.37
CA LYS A 14 18.44 0.73 -5.66
C LYS A 14 18.30 -0.72 -6.13
N LYS A 15 18.09 -1.66 -5.20
CA LYS A 15 17.86 -3.07 -5.57
C LYS A 15 16.43 -3.34 -6.05
N LEU A 16 15.52 -2.41 -5.75
CA LEU A 16 14.10 -2.48 -6.04
C LEU A 16 13.69 -1.29 -6.92
N GLU A 17 14.58 -0.79 -7.76
CA GLU A 17 14.45 0.48 -8.51
C GLU A 17 13.17 0.62 -9.35
N SER A 18 12.50 -0.51 -9.61
CA SER A 18 11.25 -0.59 -10.36
C SER A 18 10.04 -1.05 -9.52
N ALA A 19 10.22 -1.32 -8.24
CA ALA A 19 9.16 -1.81 -7.38
C ALA A 19 8.35 -0.65 -6.78
N TRP A 20 7.04 -0.85 -6.78
CA TRP A 20 6.08 0.01 -6.13
C TRP A 20 5.71 -0.55 -4.76
N GLY A 21 5.37 0.32 -3.83
CA GLY A 21 4.95 -0.04 -2.48
C GLY A 21 3.91 0.93 -1.95
N LEU A 22 3.46 0.66 -0.72
CA LEU A 22 2.52 1.49 0.00
C LEU A 22 3.24 2.20 1.14
N TRP A 23 3.29 3.53 1.10
CA TRP A 23 3.90 4.38 2.12
C TRP A 23 2.82 5.04 2.99
N SER A 24 2.97 4.99 4.30
CA SER A 24 2.12 5.70 5.28
C SER A 24 2.82 6.99 5.70
N GLU A 25 2.22 8.14 5.41
CA GLU A 25 2.75 9.44 5.85
C GLU A 25 2.67 9.60 7.37
N LYS A 26 1.59 9.10 8.00
CA LYS A 26 1.38 9.16 9.45
C LYS A 26 2.35 8.30 10.23
N SER A 27 2.63 7.10 9.75
CA SER A 27 3.53 6.15 10.42
C SER A 27 4.97 6.29 9.95
N GLN A 28 5.21 7.10 8.91
CA GLN A 28 6.49 7.22 8.21
C GLN A 28 7.11 5.86 7.90
N SER A 29 6.27 4.93 7.43
CA SER A 29 6.67 3.54 7.22
C SER A 29 6.07 2.96 5.96
N TRP A 30 6.77 1.98 5.41
CA TRP A 30 6.29 1.20 4.29
C TRP A 30 5.53 -0.02 4.79
N LEU A 31 4.49 -0.41 4.06
CA LEU A 31 3.92 -1.74 4.19
C LEU A 31 4.89 -2.76 3.56
N ASP A 32 5.03 -3.94 4.14
CA ASP A 32 5.93 -5.01 3.65
C ASP A 32 5.32 -5.74 2.43
N LEU A 33 4.96 -4.97 1.41
CA LEU A 33 4.45 -5.43 0.13
C LEU A 33 5.21 -4.72 -0.99
N LEU A 34 5.48 -5.49 -2.04
CA LEU A 34 6.16 -5.03 -3.25
C LEU A 34 5.31 -5.38 -4.46
N PHE A 35 5.20 -4.41 -5.36
CA PHE A 35 4.38 -4.53 -6.56
C PHE A 35 5.23 -4.24 -7.80
N PRO A 36 5.03 -4.98 -8.90
CA PRO A 36 5.78 -4.78 -10.13
C PRO A 36 5.39 -3.51 -10.89
N SER A 37 4.23 -2.91 -10.57
CA SER A 37 3.73 -1.71 -11.23
C SER A 37 2.91 -0.83 -10.27
N GLU A 38 2.74 0.44 -10.64
CA GLU A 38 1.87 1.39 -9.91
C GLU A 38 0.44 0.88 -9.85
N GLN A 39 -0.05 0.38 -10.99
CA GLN A 39 -1.42 -0.12 -11.15
C GLN A 39 -1.70 -1.23 -10.13
N SER A 40 -0.81 -2.23 -10.06
CA SER A 40 -0.96 -3.35 -9.13
C SER A 40 -0.91 -2.91 -7.66
N ALA A 41 -0.06 -1.94 -7.32
CA ALA A 41 -0.01 -1.36 -5.98
C ALA A 41 -1.31 -0.60 -5.64
N ARG A 42 -1.88 0.09 -6.63
CA ARG A 42 -3.12 0.86 -6.47
C ARG A 42 -4.34 -0.03 -6.34
N GLU A 43 -4.42 -1.11 -7.11
CA GLU A 43 -5.44 -2.16 -6.96
C GLU A 43 -5.36 -2.81 -5.57
N ALA A 44 -4.14 -3.10 -5.10
CA ALA A 44 -3.95 -3.65 -3.76
C ALA A 44 -4.38 -2.65 -2.67
N LEU A 45 -4.05 -1.36 -2.81
CA LEU A 45 -4.47 -0.33 -1.87
C LEU A 45 -6.00 -0.22 -1.81
N ASP A 46 -6.67 -0.20 -2.97
CA ASP A 46 -8.12 -0.14 -3.07
C ASP A 46 -8.78 -1.39 -2.47
N TYR A 47 -8.23 -2.58 -2.75
CA TYR A 47 -8.66 -3.83 -2.14
C TYR A 47 -8.56 -3.78 -0.61
N LEU A 48 -7.41 -3.33 -0.09
CA LEU A 48 -7.18 -3.22 1.35
C LEU A 48 -8.14 -2.19 1.98
N HIS A 49 -8.43 -1.05 1.30
CA HIS A 49 -9.42 -0.06 1.75
C HIS A 49 -10.83 -0.66 1.89
N ARG A 50 -11.27 -1.41 0.87
CA ARG A 50 -12.59 -2.09 0.88
C ARG A 50 -12.69 -3.15 1.96
N HIS A 51 -11.61 -3.90 2.22
CA HIS A 51 -11.62 -4.99 3.20
C HIS A 51 -11.29 -4.55 4.63
N SER A 52 -10.60 -3.43 4.83
CA SER A 52 -10.31 -2.89 6.17
C SER A 52 -11.49 -2.18 6.81
N THR A 53 -12.50 -1.79 6.02
CA THR A 53 -13.77 -1.22 6.50
C THR A 53 -14.85 -2.28 6.72
N GLY A 54 -14.60 -3.54 6.33
CA GLY A 54 -15.47 -4.69 6.55
C GLY A 54 -15.24 -5.38 7.89
N LYS A 55 -15.43 -4.68 9.01
CA LYS A 55 -15.88 -5.33 10.26
C LYS A 55 -17.36 -5.02 10.39
N ASP A 56 -18.20 -5.89 9.82
CA ASP A 56 -19.52 -6.27 10.33
C ASP A 56 -20.07 -7.37 9.41
N HIS A 57 -19.65 -8.60 9.68
CA HIS A 57 -20.44 -9.80 9.40
C HIS A 57 -20.23 -10.72 10.59
N GLN A 58 -21.04 -10.49 11.64
CA GLN A 58 -21.64 -11.53 12.46
C GLN A 58 -22.68 -10.93 13.40
#